data_AF-A0AAJ2GG02-F1
#
_entry.id   AF-A0AAJ2GG02-F1
#
_cell.length_a   1.000
_cell.length_b   1.000
_cell.length_c   1.000
_cell.angle_alpha   90.00
_cell.angle_beta   90.00
_cell.angle_gamma   90.00
#
_symmetry.space_group_name_H-M   'P 1'
#
loop_
_entity.id
_entity.type
_entity.pdbx_description
1 polymer ?
#
loop_
_entity_poly.entity_id
_entity_poly.type
_entity_poly.pdbx_seq_one_letter_code
_entity_poly.pdbx_strand_id
1 'polypeptide(L)'
;MIITAEHRLLAQEGHLASASLLSGFEALAKIDYDRAGTIYSTLFALSIGMERIMKIAVILNHKAANDLANPTDKQLKALGHSITELYEHVRLIGAAHGLADGWFEARSHHYDALEALSEFALGSRYYNFDQLTNGKQHPDPLVRWFKVHIQIAEHVLSHRRLERIMGRARAFCEARGALGWEWGPLGRWELTIDVNYQICAAHATRGQCVWAIIEILKPVCQLIEILTDKVQALEVEKGSESATPYMIEFFPFRWTPREAAIRRKAWSSLFHLGGR
;
A
#
# COMPACT_ATOMS: atom_id res chain seq x y z
N MET A 1 33.49 8.54 -7.62
CA MET A 1 32.15 8.42 -8.22
C MET A 1 31.53 9.79 -8.22
N ILE A 2 31.42 10.43 -9.39
CA ILE A 2 30.69 11.70 -9.52
C ILE A 2 29.22 11.30 -9.56
N ILE A 3 28.48 11.61 -8.50
CA ILE A 3 27.03 11.37 -8.44
C ILE A 3 26.36 12.49 -9.21
N THR A 4 25.66 12.15 -10.29
CA THR A 4 24.94 13.15 -11.09
C THR A 4 23.77 13.74 -10.29
N ALA A 5 23.30 14.94 -10.68
CA ALA A 5 22.12 15.53 -10.07
C ALA A 5 20.88 14.62 -10.23
N GLU A 6 20.78 13.94 -11.38
CA GLU A 6 19.71 12.99 -11.66
C GLU A 6 19.76 11.77 -10.74
N HIS A 7 20.94 11.19 -10.53
CA HIS A 7 21.12 10.08 -9.60
C HIS A 7 20.62 10.44 -8.22
N ARG A 8 20.98 11.62 -7.73
CA ARG A 8 20.52 12.11 -6.43
C ARG A 8 19.00 12.25 -6.38
N LEU A 9 18.36 12.78 -7.42
CA LEU A 9 16.90 12.95 -7.46
C LEU A 9 16.16 11.61 -7.45
N LEU A 10 16.61 10.64 -8.26
CA LEU A 10 16.05 9.29 -8.26
C LEU A 10 16.26 8.56 -6.92
N ALA A 11 17.45 8.68 -6.32
CA ALA A 11 17.71 8.12 -5.00
C ALA A 11 16.81 8.75 -3.91
N GLN A 12 16.59 10.06 -3.96
CA GLN A 12 15.66 10.75 -3.06
C GLN A 12 14.23 10.26 -3.23
N GLU A 13 13.77 10.06 -4.46
CA GLU A 13 12.46 9.46 -4.72
C GLU A 13 12.36 8.02 -4.22
N GLY A 14 13.42 7.21 -4.37
CA GLY A 14 13.52 5.88 -3.78
C GLY A 14 13.37 5.89 -2.26
N HIS A 15 14.10 6.80 -1.58
CA HIS A 15 13.96 6.99 -0.14
C HIS A 15 12.57 7.46 0.28
N LEU A 16 11.95 8.41 -0.43
CA LEU A 16 10.61 8.92 -0.12
C LEU A 16 9.52 7.85 -0.32
N ALA A 17 9.61 7.07 -1.39
CA ALA A 17 8.70 5.96 -1.66
C ALA A 17 8.83 4.88 -0.57
N SER A 18 10.06 4.42 -0.31
CA SER A 18 10.37 3.46 0.75
C SER A 18 9.88 3.96 2.10
N ALA A 19 10.08 5.25 2.39
CA ALA A 19 9.70 5.84 3.65
C ALA A 19 8.22 5.82 3.93
N SER A 20 7.46 6.21 2.92
CA SER A 20 6.01 6.25 2.98
C SER A 20 5.46 4.82 3.13
N LEU A 21 6.00 3.86 2.38
CA LEU A 21 5.60 2.45 2.45
C LEU A 21 5.90 1.82 3.81
N LEU A 22 7.15 1.91 4.30
CA LEU A 22 7.54 1.31 5.58
C LEU A 22 6.79 1.92 6.77
N SER A 23 6.56 3.24 6.74
CA SER A 23 5.75 3.92 7.75
C SER A 23 4.28 3.49 7.68
N GLY A 24 3.74 3.34 6.47
CA GLY A 24 2.40 2.80 6.23
C GLY A 24 2.22 1.36 6.69
N PHE A 25 3.21 0.48 6.45
CA PHE A 25 3.20 -0.90 6.94
C PHE A 25 3.23 -0.95 8.47
N GLU A 26 4.03 -0.10 9.10
CA GLU A 26 4.10 0.01 10.56
C GLU A 26 2.78 0.50 11.16
N ALA A 27 2.19 1.56 10.59
CA ALA A 27 0.90 2.08 11.00
C ALA A 27 -0.19 1.02 10.83
N LEU A 28 -0.23 0.33 9.69
CA LEU A 28 -1.18 -0.75 9.43
C LEU A 28 -1.01 -1.93 10.39
N ALA A 29 0.23 -2.31 10.70
CA ALA A 29 0.51 -3.39 11.65
C ALA A 29 0.03 -3.07 13.07
N LYS A 30 -0.21 -1.80 13.38
CA LYS A 30 -0.63 -1.25 14.69
C LYS A 30 -1.99 -0.53 14.63
N ILE A 31 -2.72 -0.64 13.53
CA ILE A 31 -3.96 0.12 13.29
C ILE A 31 -4.99 -0.12 14.40
N ASP A 32 -5.68 0.93 14.83
CA ASP A 32 -6.67 0.88 15.91
C ASP A 32 -7.95 1.56 15.44
N TYR A 33 -9.03 0.78 15.35
CA TYR A 33 -10.30 1.25 14.80
C TYR A 33 -11.07 2.17 15.75
N ASP A 34 -10.69 2.19 17.03
CA ASP A 34 -11.20 3.17 17.99
C ASP A 34 -10.50 4.54 17.82
N ARG A 35 -9.42 4.59 17.04
CA ARG A 35 -8.60 5.79 16.83
C ARG A 35 -8.51 6.10 15.34
N ALA A 36 -9.48 6.87 14.83
CA ALA A 36 -9.55 7.30 13.43
C ALA A 36 -8.21 7.81 12.85
N GLY A 37 -7.43 8.56 13.65
CA GLY A 37 -6.11 9.07 13.25
C GLY A 37 -5.09 7.98 12.85
N THR A 38 -5.21 6.76 13.40
CA THR A 38 -4.34 5.64 13.01
C THR A 38 -4.71 5.08 11.63
N ILE A 39 -6.00 5.12 11.27
CA ILE A 39 -6.48 4.69 9.97
C ILE A 39 -6.07 5.72 8.91
N TYR A 40 -6.33 7.00 9.16
CA TYR A 40 -5.91 8.07 8.26
C TYR A 40 -4.40 8.05 8.01
N SER A 41 -3.57 7.98 9.06
CA SER A 41 -2.11 7.95 8.90
C SER A 41 -1.64 6.74 8.09
N THR A 42 -2.28 5.58 8.27
CA THR A 42 -2.04 4.39 7.44
C THR A 42 -2.37 4.66 5.97
N LEU A 43 -3.58 5.13 5.66
CA LEU A 43 -4.03 5.38 4.29
C LEU A 43 -3.18 6.44 3.60
N PHE A 44 -2.84 7.54 4.30
CA PHE A 44 -1.95 8.58 3.78
C PHE A 44 -0.58 8.02 3.36
N ALA A 45 0.09 7.33 4.28
CA ALA A 45 1.43 6.83 4.05
C ALA A 45 1.46 5.79 2.91
N LEU A 46 0.49 4.86 2.91
CA LEU A 46 0.40 3.83 1.86
C LEU A 46 0.05 4.43 0.50
N SER A 47 -0.96 5.30 0.39
CA SER A 47 -1.34 5.90 -0.89
C SER A 47 -0.18 6.69 -1.52
N ILE A 48 0.56 7.47 -0.72
CA ILE A 48 1.74 8.21 -1.21
C ILE A 48 2.85 7.25 -1.65
N GLY A 49 3.13 6.22 -0.84
CA GLY A 49 4.18 5.25 -1.14
C GLY A 49 3.90 4.46 -2.43
N MET A 50 2.66 3.99 -2.59
CA MET A 50 2.18 3.28 -3.79
C MET A 50 2.30 4.13 -5.05
N GLU A 51 1.86 5.38 -5.01
CA GLU A 51 1.96 6.29 -6.14
C GLU A 51 3.43 6.51 -6.55
N ARG A 52 4.31 6.79 -5.57
CA ARG A 52 5.73 7.09 -5.83
C ARG A 52 6.48 5.90 -6.41
N ILE A 53 6.35 4.71 -5.83
CA ILE A 53 7.05 3.52 -6.34
C ILE A 53 6.62 3.17 -7.76
N MET A 54 5.34 3.34 -8.09
CA MET A 54 4.86 3.08 -9.45
C MET A 54 5.32 4.16 -10.45
N LYS A 55 5.39 5.44 -10.03
CA LYS A 55 5.97 6.51 -10.86
C LYS A 55 7.47 6.30 -11.12
N ILE A 56 8.21 5.74 -10.17
CA ILE A 56 9.60 5.33 -10.40
C ILE A 56 9.66 4.31 -11.56
N ALA A 57 8.82 3.27 -11.53
CA ALA A 57 8.77 2.28 -12.62
C ALA A 57 8.47 2.93 -13.99
N VAL A 58 7.52 3.88 -14.03
CA VAL A 58 7.20 4.64 -15.24
C VAL A 58 8.40 5.43 -15.76
N ILE A 59 9.10 6.16 -14.89
CA ILE A 59 10.26 6.97 -15.27
C ILE A 59 11.35 6.09 -15.86
N LEU A 60 11.67 4.97 -15.20
CA LEU A 60 12.68 4.03 -15.68
C LEU A 60 12.30 3.43 -17.04
N ASN A 61 11.03 3.05 -17.23
CA ASN A 61 10.56 2.57 -18.53
C ASN A 61 10.67 3.64 -19.63
N HIS A 62 10.31 4.88 -19.32
CA HIS A 62 10.46 5.99 -20.26
C HIS A 62 11.93 6.20 -20.65
N LYS A 63 12.85 6.19 -19.68
CA LYS A 63 14.29 6.30 -19.94
C LYS A 63 14.79 5.18 -20.84
N ALA A 64 14.40 3.94 -20.56
CA ALA A 64 14.78 2.78 -21.37
C ALA A 64 14.27 2.86 -22.82
N ALA A 65 13.08 3.43 -23.03
CA ALA A 65 12.46 3.54 -24.36
C ALA A 65 12.85 4.82 -25.13
N ASN A 66 13.34 5.86 -24.45
CA ASN A 66 13.58 7.19 -25.03
C ASN A 66 15.01 7.65 -24.79
N ASP A 67 15.96 6.75 -25.01
CA ASP A 67 17.37 7.11 -25.13
C ASP A 67 17.96 7.78 -23.87
N LEU A 68 17.49 7.35 -22.69
CA LEU A 68 17.79 7.88 -21.34
C LEU A 68 17.11 9.21 -20.98
N ALA A 69 16.24 9.74 -21.83
CA ALA A 69 15.48 10.95 -21.55
C ALA A 69 14.39 10.73 -20.48
N ASN A 70 14.25 11.72 -19.59
CA ASN A 70 13.17 11.73 -18.60
C ASN A 70 11.82 12.07 -19.22
N PRO A 71 10.71 11.56 -18.66
CA PRO A 71 9.38 12.03 -19.04
C PRO A 71 9.20 13.49 -18.63
N THR A 72 8.44 14.23 -19.43
CA THR A 72 8.01 15.59 -19.09
C THR A 72 6.99 15.55 -17.93
N ASP A 73 6.86 16.68 -17.21
CA ASP A 73 5.82 16.85 -16.18
C ASP A 73 4.41 16.57 -16.74
N LYS A 74 4.15 16.97 -17.99
CA LYS A 74 2.89 16.68 -18.68
C LYS A 74 2.66 15.18 -18.89
N GLN A 75 3.69 14.44 -19.31
CA GLN A 75 3.60 12.99 -19.47
C GLN A 75 3.37 12.28 -18.13
N LEU A 76 4.07 12.69 -17.08
CA LEU A 76 3.88 12.11 -15.74
C LEU A 76 2.49 12.43 -15.15
N LYS A 77 1.98 13.64 -15.34
CA LYS A 77 0.64 14.03 -14.88
C LYS A 77 -0.48 13.36 -15.68
N ALA A 78 -0.24 13.02 -16.95
CA ALA A 78 -1.23 12.36 -17.80
C ALA A 78 -1.55 10.92 -17.36
N LEU A 79 -0.68 10.28 -16.57
CA LEU A 79 -0.85 8.91 -16.09
C LEU A 79 -1.85 8.76 -14.93
N GLY A 80 -2.57 9.83 -14.61
CA GLY A 80 -3.68 9.81 -13.65
C GLY A 80 -3.25 10.11 -12.21
N HIS A 81 -4.22 10.61 -11.44
CA HIS A 81 -4.13 10.75 -9.99
C HIS A 81 -4.60 9.48 -9.26
N SER A 82 -5.12 8.50 -10.01
CA SER A 82 -5.65 7.25 -9.47
C SER A 82 -4.53 6.22 -9.32
N ILE A 83 -4.43 5.63 -8.14
CA ILE A 83 -3.47 4.56 -7.85
C ILE A 83 -3.80 3.32 -8.70
N THR A 84 -5.07 3.03 -8.96
CA THR A 84 -5.49 1.87 -9.78
C THR A 84 -5.17 2.05 -11.26
N GLU A 85 -5.33 3.25 -11.81
CA GLU A 85 -4.94 3.55 -13.20
C GLU A 85 -3.43 3.43 -13.39
N LEU A 86 -2.67 3.98 -12.44
CA LEU A 86 -1.22 3.88 -12.43
C LEU A 86 -0.75 2.43 -12.27
N TYR A 87 -1.43 1.63 -11.44
CA TYR A 87 -1.16 0.20 -11.28
C TYR A 87 -1.40 -0.56 -12.58
N GLU A 88 -2.51 -0.31 -13.28
CA GLU A 88 -2.79 -0.94 -14.57
C GLU A 88 -1.76 -0.54 -15.62
N HIS A 89 -1.36 0.73 -15.66
CA HIS A 89 -0.32 1.18 -16.57
C HIS A 89 1.02 0.46 -16.31
N VAL A 90 1.41 0.34 -15.04
CA VAL A 90 2.64 -0.37 -14.64
C VAL A 90 2.51 -1.88 -14.91
N ARG A 91 1.32 -2.48 -14.77
CA ARG A 91 1.05 -3.87 -15.18
C ARG A 91 1.29 -4.08 -16.67
N LEU A 92 0.80 -3.17 -17.52
CA LEU A 92 1.00 -3.23 -18.97
C LEU A 92 2.48 -3.09 -19.35
N ILE A 93 3.22 -2.21 -18.67
CA ILE A 93 4.68 -2.12 -18.79
C ILE A 93 5.29 -3.48 -18.41
N GLY A 94 4.91 -4.04 -17.26
CA GLY A 94 5.35 -5.36 -16.80
C GLY A 94 5.18 -6.44 -17.85
N ALA A 95 3.99 -6.56 -18.42
CA ALA A 95 3.69 -7.51 -19.49
C ALA A 95 4.60 -7.32 -20.72
N ALA A 96 4.85 -6.08 -21.14
CA ALA A 96 5.76 -5.78 -22.26
C ALA A 96 7.23 -6.17 -21.98
N HIS A 97 7.60 -6.30 -20.70
CA HIS A 97 8.93 -6.75 -20.25
C HIS A 97 8.94 -8.21 -19.78
N GLY A 98 7.90 -9.01 -20.12
CA GLY A 98 7.84 -10.45 -19.81
C GLY A 98 7.36 -10.77 -18.39
N LEU A 99 6.87 -9.79 -17.64
CA LEU A 99 6.32 -9.94 -16.29
C LEU A 99 4.78 -9.88 -16.32
N ALA A 100 4.15 -10.92 -16.86
CA ALA A 100 2.69 -11.00 -16.97
C ALA A 100 2.00 -11.53 -15.69
N ASP A 101 2.73 -12.28 -14.86
CA ASP A 101 2.19 -12.95 -13.68
C ASP A 101 2.33 -12.11 -12.40
N GLY A 102 1.56 -12.46 -11.36
CA GLY A 102 1.67 -11.89 -10.02
C GLY A 102 0.93 -10.55 -9.82
N TRP A 103 0.35 -9.99 -10.88
CA TRP A 103 -0.54 -8.83 -10.80
C TRP A 103 -1.94 -9.26 -10.36
N PHE A 104 -2.59 -8.41 -9.56
CA PHE A 104 -3.93 -8.68 -9.05
C PHE A 104 -4.98 -7.99 -9.92
N GLU A 105 -6.04 -8.72 -10.25
CA GLU A 105 -7.16 -8.21 -11.03
C GLU A 105 -8.28 -7.68 -10.14
N ALA A 106 -9.15 -6.89 -10.75
CA ALA A 106 -10.40 -6.46 -10.14
C ALA A 106 -11.18 -7.67 -9.58
N ARG A 107 -11.77 -7.51 -8.38
CA ARG A 107 -12.49 -8.53 -7.58
C ARG A 107 -11.61 -9.44 -6.71
N SER A 108 -10.29 -9.28 -6.71
CA SER A 108 -9.45 -9.87 -5.66
C SER A 108 -9.42 -8.99 -4.41
N HIS A 109 -9.28 -9.58 -3.23
CA HIS A 109 -9.18 -8.82 -1.96
C HIS A 109 -7.93 -7.91 -1.93
N HIS A 110 -6.86 -8.29 -2.64
CA HIS A 110 -5.71 -7.42 -2.89
C HIS A 110 -6.09 -6.18 -3.70
N TYR A 111 -6.82 -6.36 -4.80
CA TYR A 111 -7.26 -5.24 -5.62
C TYR A 111 -8.27 -4.34 -4.89
N ASP A 112 -9.15 -4.90 -4.05
CA ASP A 112 -10.06 -4.10 -3.22
C ASP A 112 -9.30 -3.19 -2.23
N ALA A 113 -8.13 -3.63 -1.74
CA ALA A 113 -7.25 -2.79 -0.92
C ALA A 113 -6.57 -1.69 -1.75
N LEU A 114 -6.13 -2.00 -2.97
CA LEU A 114 -5.60 -1.02 -3.93
C LEU A 114 -6.64 0.06 -4.27
N GLU A 115 -7.88 -0.36 -4.54
CA GLU A 115 -8.99 0.53 -4.85
C GLU A 115 -9.32 1.45 -3.67
N ALA A 116 -9.39 0.91 -2.44
CA ALA A 116 -9.60 1.73 -1.24
C ALA A 116 -8.53 2.81 -1.06
N LEU A 117 -7.25 2.49 -1.33
CA LEU A 117 -6.15 3.46 -1.30
C LEU A 117 -6.29 4.50 -2.42
N SER A 118 -6.78 4.10 -3.59
CA SER A 118 -7.02 5.00 -4.73
C SER A 118 -8.16 5.99 -4.46
N GLU A 119 -9.30 5.50 -3.98
CA GLU A 119 -10.45 6.32 -3.56
C GLU A 119 -10.05 7.34 -2.49
N PHE A 120 -9.21 6.90 -1.53
CA PHE A 120 -8.64 7.76 -0.51
C PHE A 120 -7.74 8.86 -1.08
N ALA A 121 -6.84 8.51 -1.99
CA ALA A 121 -5.93 9.46 -2.60
C ALA A 121 -6.66 10.53 -3.42
N LEU A 122 -7.74 10.15 -4.13
CA LEU A 122 -8.47 11.02 -5.05
C LEU A 122 -9.41 12.02 -4.38
N GLY A 123 -10.04 11.65 -3.26
CA GLY A 123 -11.08 12.51 -2.69
C GLY A 123 -11.33 12.34 -1.20
N SER A 124 -11.44 11.10 -0.68
CA SER A 124 -11.84 10.91 0.72
C SER A 124 -10.77 11.30 1.75
N ARG A 125 -9.58 11.73 1.30
CA ARG A 125 -8.60 12.48 2.09
C ARG A 125 -9.20 13.67 2.86
N TYR A 126 -10.10 14.42 2.22
CA TYR A 126 -10.75 15.60 2.80
C TYR A 126 -12.19 15.32 3.23
N TYR A 127 -12.58 14.03 3.30
CA TYR A 127 -13.94 13.59 3.62
C TYR A 127 -14.58 14.35 4.77
N ASN A 128 -13.88 14.52 5.91
CA ASN A 128 -14.44 15.23 7.06
C ASN A 128 -14.73 16.71 6.76
N PHE A 129 -13.85 17.40 6.04
CA PHE A 129 -14.09 18.79 5.65
C PHE A 129 -15.22 18.89 4.63
N ASP A 130 -15.30 17.97 3.67
CA ASP A 130 -16.39 17.93 2.70
C ASP A 130 -17.74 17.70 3.41
N GLN A 131 -17.83 16.76 4.36
CA GLN A 131 -19.06 16.53 5.12
C GLN A 131 -19.45 17.75 5.97
N LEU A 132 -18.49 18.42 6.61
CA LEU A 132 -18.75 19.61 7.43
C LEU A 132 -19.19 20.82 6.61
N THR A 133 -18.82 20.89 5.34
CA THR A 133 -19.07 22.04 4.45
C THR A 133 -20.16 21.76 3.40
N ASN A 134 -20.84 20.61 3.47
CA ASN A 134 -21.73 20.12 2.40
C ASN A 134 -21.05 20.11 1.02
N GLY A 135 -19.75 19.76 1.01
CA GLY A 135 -18.92 19.59 -0.18
C GLY A 135 -19.20 18.27 -0.91
N LYS A 136 -18.18 17.75 -1.60
CA LYS A 136 -18.34 16.54 -2.43
C LYS A 136 -18.61 15.32 -1.56
N GLN A 137 -19.61 14.53 -1.94
CA GLN A 137 -19.93 13.28 -1.27
C GLN A 137 -18.95 12.19 -1.72
N HIS A 138 -18.10 11.76 -0.80
CA HIS A 138 -17.19 10.64 -0.96
C HIS A 138 -17.55 9.53 0.05
N PRO A 139 -17.26 8.25 -0.25
CA PRO A 139 -17.39 7.19 0.76
C PRO A 139 -16.50 7.50 1.98
N ASP A 140 -17.01 7.20 3.18
CA ASP A 140 -16.24 7.33 4.41
C ASP A 140 -14.99 6.43 4.34
N PRO A 141 -13.77 7.00 4.43
CA PRO A 141 -12.54 6.24 4.29
C PRO A 141 -12.31 5.25 5.42
N LEU A 142 -12.85 5.51 6.62
CA LEU A 142 -12.76 4.61 7.77
C LEU A 142 -13.60 3.37 7.52
N VAL A 143 -14.85 3.57 7.10
CA VAL A 143 -15.78 2.48 6.75
C VAL A 143 -15.24 1.70 5.55
N ARG A 144 -14.75 2.39 4.51
CA ARG A 144 -14.20 1.76 3.30
C ARG A 144 -13.02 0.87 3.62
N TRP A 145 -12.07 1.34 4.43
CA TRP A 145 -10.91 0.54 4.82
C TRP A 145 -11.29 -0.62 5.76
N PHE A 146 -12.22 -0.41 6.69
CA PHE A 146 -12.64 -1.48 7.58
C PHE A 146 -13.29 -2.64 6.83
N LYS A 147 -14.10 -2.35 5.80
CA LYS A 147 -14.64 -3.37 4.90
C LYS A 147 -13.56 -4.23 4.25
N VAL A 148 -12.51 -3.61 3.70
CA VAL A 148 -11.35 -4.33 3.13
C VAL A 148 -10.69 -5.23 4.17
N HIS A 149 -10.46 -4.71 5.37
CA HIS A 149 -9.81 -5.47 6.42
C HIS A 149 -10.64 -6.71 6.80
N ILE A 150 -11.96 -6.55 6.99
CA ILE A 150 -12.82 -7.68 7.33
C ILE A 150 -12.86 -8.72 6.20
N GLN A 151 -12.92 -8.31 4.94
CA GLN A 151 -12.82 -9.24 3.80
C GLN A 151 -11.52 -10.06 3.82
N ILE A 152 -10.38 -9.39 4.09
CA ILE A 152 -9.10 -10.09 4.26
C ILE A 152 -9.16 -11.03 5.45
N ALA A 153 -9.76 -10.62 6.57
CA ALA A 153 -9.87 -11.43 7.77
C ALA A 153 -10.69 -12.70 7.53
N GLU A 154 -11.83 -12.59 6.85
CA GLU A 154 -12.69 -13.71 6.48
C GLU A 154 -11.98 -14.67 5.51
N HIS A 155 -11.15 -14.16 4.61
CA HIS A 155 -10.38 -14.98 3.68
C HIS A 155 -9.25 -15.77 4.37
N VAL A 156 -8.56 -15.16 5.33
CA VAL A 156 -7.33 -15.75 5.92
C VAL A 156 -7.57 -16.51 7.22
N LEU A 157 -8.66 -16.24 7.94
CA LEU A 157 -8.96 -16.90 9.21
C LEU A 157 -9.77 -18.16 8.97
N SER A 158 -9.30 -19.27 9.55
CA SER A 158 -10.08 -20.51 9.55
C SER A 158 -11.34 -20.37 10.39
N HIS A 159 -12.38 -21.14 10.05
CA HIS A 159 -13.64 -21.15 10.80
C HIS A 159 -13.42 -21.39 12.31
N ARG A 160 -12.55 -22.34 12.69
CA ARG A 160 -12.18 -22.58 14.09
C ARG A 160 -11.59 -21.36 14.79
N ARG A 161 -10.84 -20.53 14.06
CA ARG A 161 -10.25 -19.30 14.61
C ARG A 161 -11.29 -18.20 14.75
N LEU A 162 -12.23 -18.08 13.81
CA LEU A 162 -13.37 -17.16 13.88
C LEU A 162 -14.27 -17.50 15.07
N GLU A 163 -14.62 -18.78 15.26
CA GLU A 163 -15.40 -19.26 16.41
C GLU A 163 -14.75 -18.89 17.75
N ARG A 164 -13.42 -19.05 17.84
CA ARG A 164 -12.68 -18.66 19.04
C ARG A 164 -12.70 -17.14 19.27
N ILE A 165 -12.68 -16.34 18.21
CA ILE A 165 -12.77 -14.88 18.32
C ILE A 165 -14.18 -14.49 18.78
N MET A 166 -15.22 -15.08 18.18
CA MET A 166 -16.61 -14.89 18.58
C MET A 166 -16.85 -15.28 20.04
N GLY A 167 -16.36 -16.43 20.48
CA GLY A 167 -16.46 -16.86 21.88
C GLY A 167 -15.79 -15.89 22.86
N ARG A 168 -14.68 -15.25 22.46
CA ARG A 168 -14.03 -14.21 23.27
C ARG A 168 -14.84 -12.91 23.30
N ALA A 169 -15.37 -12.47 22.16
CA ALA A 169 -16.22 -11.29 22.08
C ALA A 169 -17.48 -11.48 22.96
N ARG A 170 -18.11 -12.65 22.88
CA ARG A 170 -19.25 -13.02 23.73
C ARG A 170 -18.91 -12.94 25.22
N ALA A 171 -17.83 -13.62 25.64
CA ALA A 171 -17.42 -13.62 27.05
C ALA A 171 -17.09 -12.20 27.56
N PHE A 172 -16.46 -11.37 26.71
CA PHE A 172 -16.18 -9.97 27.03
C PHE A 172 -17.46 -9.15 27.26
N CYS A 173 -18.45 -9.31 26.37
CA CYS A 173 -19.73 -8.61 26.45
C CYS A 173 -20.56 -9.07 27.64
N GLU A 174 -20.66 -10.39 27.87
CA GLU A 174 -21.38 -10.97 29.02
C GLU A 174 -20.78 -10.48 30.34
N ALA A 175 -19.45 -10.49 30.49
CA ALA A 175 -18.78 -10.04 31.71
C ALA A 175 -18.97 -8.54 32.01
N ARG A 176 -19.28 -7.72 31.00
CA ARG A 176 -19.50 -6.27 31.13
C ARG A 176 -20.96 -5.86 31.07
N GLY A 177 -21.88 -6.81 30.88
CA GLY A 177 -23.29 -6.48 30.60
C GLY A 177 -23.50 -5.69 29.30
N ALA A 178 -22.55 -5.75 28.36
CA ALA A 178 -22.54 -4.96 27.12
C ALA A 178 -23.24 -5.72 25.98
N LEU A 179 -24.56 -5.92 26.12
CA LEU A 179 -25.41 -6.67 25.18
C LEU A 179 -26.40 -5.78 24.41
N GLY A 180 -25.97 -4.56 24.09
CA GLY A 180 -26.78 -3.55 23.41
C GLY A 180 -26.47 -3.40 21.92
N TRP A 181 -26.75 -2.20 21.41
CA TRP A 181 -26.42 -1.76 20.07
C TRP A 181 -25.40 -0.64 20.14
N GLU A 182 -24.44 -0.64 19.23
CA GLU A 182 -23.47 0.45 19.08
C GLU A 182 -23.25 0.80 17.61
N TRP A 183 -22.79 2.03 17.37
CA TRP A 183 -22.42 2.46 16.03
C TRP A 183 -21.11 1.79 15.64
N GLY A 184 -21.20 0.81 14.74
CA GLY A 184 -20.07 -0.02 14.35
C GLY A 184 -19.13 0.66 13.33
N PRO A 185 -17.91 0.14 13.19
CA PRO A 185 -16.92 0.60 12.21
C PRO A 185 -17.36 0.39 10.74
N LEU A 186 -18.44 -0.34 10.48
CA LEU A 186 -19.06 -0.45 9.16
C LEU A 186 -20.03 0.71 8.85
N GLY A 187 -20.16 1.70 9.74
CA GLY A 187 -20.97 2.90 9.54
C GLY A 187 -22.47 2.64 9.68
N ARG A 188 -22.85 1.74 10.58
CA ARG A 188 -24.25 1.39 10.87
C ARG A 188 -24.38 0.90 12.31
N TRP A 189 -25.60 0.88 12.84
CA TRP A 189 -25.89 0.26 14.14
C TRP A 189 -25.77 -1.27 14.03
N GLU A 190 -24.99 -1.85 14.93
CA GLU A 190 -24.75 -3.30 15.02
C GLU A 190 -24.84 -3.73 16.50
N LEU A 191 -25.00 -5.03 16.75
CA LEU A 191 -24.95 -5.52 18.12
C LEU A 191 -23.54 -5.30 18.68
N THR A 192 -23.43 -4.87 19.94
CA THR A 192 -22.12 -4.65 20.60
C THR A 192 -21.21 -5.88 20.51
N ILE A 193 -21.78 -7.08 20.56
CA ILE A 193 -21.03 -8.33 20.39
C ILE A 193 -20.43 -8.48 18.98
N ASP A 194 -21.16 -8.07 17.94
CA ASP A 194 -20.71 -8.15 16.54
C ASP A 194 -19.58 -7.16 16.29
N VAL A 195 -19.71 -5.94 16.81
CA VAL A 195 -18.65 -4.92 16.71
C VAL A 195 -17.38 -5.40 17.42
N ASN A 196 -17.51 -5.94 18.64
CA ASN A 196 -16.38 -6.52 19.38
C ASN A 196 -15.73 -7.70 18.62
N TYR A 197 -16.54 -8.57 18.02
CA TYR A 197 -16.06 -9.65 17.17
C TYR A 197 -15.27 -9.11 15.97
N GLN A 198 -15.82 -8.16 15.23
CA GLN A 198 -15.20 -7.57 14.03
C GLN A 198 -13.87 -6.87 14.38
N ILE A 199 -13.83 -6.08 15.45
CA ILE A 199 -12.61 -5.43 15.94
C ILE A 199 -11.56 -6.46 16.33
N CYS A 200 -11.94 -7.52 17.04
CA CYS A 200 -11.01 -8.60 17.40
C CYS A 200 -10.49 -9.35 16.18
N ALA A 201 -11.33 -9.59 15.17
CA ALA A 201 -10.93 -10.20 13.91
C ALA A 201 -9.90 -9.32 13.19
N ALA A 202 -10.20 -8.03 13.02
CA ALA A 202 -9.29 -7.05 12.43
C ALA A 202 -7.95 -6.98 13.21
N HIS A 203 -7.99 -6.97 14.54
CA HIS A 203 -6.78 -6.97 15.37
C HIS A 203 -5.90 -8.21 15.14
N ALA A 204 -6.52 -9.37 14.92
CA ALA A 204 -5.83 -10.63 14.66
C ALA A 204 -5.20 -10.70 13.25
N THR A 205 -5.63 -9.83 12.33
CA THR A 205 -5.27 -9.89 10.89
C THR A 205 -4.53 -8.66 10.37
N ARG A 206 -4.19 -7.68 11.23
CA ARG A 206 -3.37 -6.51 10.84
C ARG A 206 -2.14 -6.85 10.00
N GLY A 207 -1.38 -7.87 10.41
CA GLY A 207 -0.18 -8.32 9.70
C GLY A 207 -0.48 -8.97 8.34
N GLN A 208 -1.67 -9.55 8.17
CA GLN A 208 -2.14 -10.07 6.88
C GLN A 208 -2.47 -8.94 5.93
N CYS A 209 -3.06 -7.84 6.42
CA CYS A 209 -3.28 -6.65 5.59
C CYS A 209 -1.94 -6.05 5.11
N VAL A 210 -0.92 -5.98 5.97
CA VAL A 210 0.42 -5.57 5.54
C VAL A 210 0.96 -6.50 4.44
N TRP A 211 0.81 -7.81 4.64
CA TRP A 211 1.24 -8.79 3.65
C TRP A 211 0.52 -8.63 2.31
N ALA A 212 -0.79 -8.37 2.32
CA ALA A 212 -1.56 -8.12 1.10
C ALA A 212 -1.00 -6.92 0.31
N ILE A 213 -0.67 -5.81 0.99
CA ILE A 213 -0.05 -4.67 0.31
C ILE A 213 1.35 -5.01 -0.25
N ILE A 214 2.15 -5.77 0.51
CA ILE A 214 3.46 -6.23 0.02
C ILE A 214 3.30 -7.11 -1.23
N GLU A 215 2.30 -7.99 -1.27
CA GLU A 215 2.04 -8.83 -2.43
C GLU A 215 1.69 -8.02 -3.67
N ILE A 216 0.87 -6.97 -3.53
CA ILE A 216 0.57 -6.04 -4.64
C ILE A 216 1.85 -5.39 -5.18
N LEU A 217 2.80 -5.08 -4.30
CA LEU A 217 4.05 -4.41 -4.65
C LEU A 217 5.16 -5.31 -5.19
N LYS A 218 5.07 -6.64 -5.00
CA LYS A 218 6.09 -7.58 -5.51
C LYS A 218 6.33 -7.46 -7.02
N PRO A 219 5.31 -7.53 -7.90
CA PRO A 219 5.53 -7.40 -9.33
C PRO A 219 6.04 -6.00 -9.70
N VAL A 220 5.65 -4.95 -8.97
CA VAL A 220 6.19 -3.59 -9.16
C VAL A 220 7.70 -3.55 -8.85
N CYS A 221 8.13 -4.18 -7.75
CA CYS A 221 9.54 -4.25 -7.39
C CYS A 221 10.36 -5.06 -8.41
N GLN A 222 9.83 -6.19 -8.88
CA GLN A 222 10.46 -6.99 -9.93
C GLN A 222 10.60 -6.21 -11.24
N LEU A 223 9.58 -5.43 -11.60
CA LEU A 223 9.64 -4.57 -12.77
C LEU A 223 10.69 -3.46 -12.62
N ILE A 224 10.79 -2.83 -11.44
CA ILE A 224 11.82 -1.82 -11.18
C ILE A 224 13.22 -2.43 -11.35
N GLU A 225 13.46 -3.63 -10.83
CA GLU A 225 14.73 -4.35 -10.99
C GLU A 225 15.07 -4.53 -12.49
N ILE A 226 14.13 -5.07 -13.29
CA ILE A 226 14.29 -5.24 -14.74
C ILE A 226 14.58 -3.92 -15.46
N LEU A 227 13.84 -2.86 -15.12
CA LEU A 227 13.98 -1.56 -15.80
C LEU A 227 15.28 -0.85 -15.42
N THR A 228 15.71 -0.95 -14.16
CA THR A 228 17.00 -0.41 -13.71
C THR A 228 18.14 -1.07 -14.48
N ASP A 229 18.15 -2.39 -14.60
CA ASP A 229 19.18 -3.12 -15.35
C ASP A 229 19.23 -2.67 -16.82
N LYS A 230 18.06 -2.48 -17.46
CA LYS A 230 17.98 -2.00 -18.83
C LYS A 230 18.51 -0.58 -19.00
N VAL A 231 18.16 0.33 -18.09
CA VAL A 231 18.63 1.73 -18.14
C VAL A 231 20.14 1.79 -17.92
N GLN A 232 20.68 1.05 -16.97
CA GLN A 232 22.12 1.01 -16.71
C GLN A 232 22.91 0.39 -17.85
N ALA A 233 22.39 -0.66 -18.50
CA ALA A 233 23.01 -1.23 -19.70
C ALA A 233 23.13 -0.19 -20.83
N LEU A 234 22.07 0.61 -21.05
CA LEU A 234 22.07 1.71 -22.02
C LEU A 234 23.03 2.84 -21.63
N GLU A 235 23.13 3.18 -20.34
CA GLU A 235 24.13 4.15 -19.84
C GLU A 235 25.56 3.71 -20.17
N VAL A 236 25.86 2.42 -19.98
CA VAL A 236 27.17 1.83 -20.29
C VAL A 236 27.44 1.82 -21.79
N GLU A 237 26.48 1.39 -22.62
CA GLU A 237 26.61 1.37 -24.08
C GLU A 237 26.97 2.75 -24.65
N LYS A 238 26.39 3.80 -24.06
CA LYS A 238 26.59 5.19 -24.47
C LYS A 238 27.81 5.87 -23.85
N GLY A 239 28.52 5.20 -22.94
CA GLY A 239 29.58 5.81 -22.14
C GLY A 239 29.10 6.99 -21.30
N SER A 240 27.82 7.00 -20.92
CA SER A 240 27.25 8.03 -20.05
C SER A 240 27.66 7.79 -18.60
N GLU A 241 27.75 8.87 -17.80
CA GLU A 241 27.91 8.73 -16.36
C GLU A 241 26.70 8.01 -15.75
N SER A 242 26.92 7.16 -14.75
CA SER A 242 25.84 6.40 -14.11
C SER A 242 24.87 7.33 -13.38
N ALA A 243 23.75 7.61 -14.02
CA ALA A 243 22.72 8.52 -13.55
C ALA A 243 21.58 7.78 -12.83
N THR A 244 21.49 6.46 -12.97
CA THR A 244 20.42 5.66 -12.39
C THR A 244 20.93 4.79 -11.24
N PRO A 245 20.54 5.06 -9.98
CA PRO A 245 20.89 4.19 -8.85
C PRO A 245 20.23 2.82 -8.97
N TYR A 246 20.74 1.84 -8.21
CA TYR A 246 20.10 0.53 -8.06
C TYR A 246 18.79 0.67 -7.28
N MET A 247 17.71 1.05 -7.97
CA MET A 247 16.45 1.44 -7.34
C MET A 247 15.83 0.36 -6.45
N ILE A 248 16.15 -0.91 -6.71
CA ILE A 248 15.62 -2.03 -5.93
C ILE A 248 16.15 -2.06 -4.48
N GLU A 249 17.32 -1.47 -4.21
CA GLU A 249 17.94 -1.45 -2.88
C GLU A 249 17.12 -0.64 -1.86
N PHE A 250 16.34 0.34 -2.34
CA PHE A 250 15.46 1.14 -1.49
C PHE A 250 14.26 0.34 -0.96
N PHE A 251 13.94 -0.83 -1.50
CA PHE A 251 12.72 -1.58 -1.20
C PHE A 251 12.99 -2.94 -0.51
N PRO A 252 13.59 -2.96 0.69
CA PRO A 252 14.03 -4.19 1.37
C PRO A 252 12.86 -5.10 1.79
N PHE A 253 11.64 -4.56 1.89
CA PHE A 253 10.45 -5.33 2.26
C PHE A 253 10.13 -6.43 1.23
N ARG A 254 10.59 -6.31 -0.03
CA ARG A 254 10.34 -7.29 -1.10
C ARG A 254 10.81 -8.71 -0.74
N TRP A 255 11.89 -8.80 0.05
CA TRP A 255 12.49 -10.07 0.48
C TRP A 255 11.92 -10.59 1.79
N THR A 256 10.95 -9.89 2.38
CA THR A 256 10.39 -10.30 3.67
C THR A 256 9.50 -11.54 3.44
N PRO A 257 9.79 -12.69 4.07
CA PRO A 257 8.91 -13.84 3.97
C PRO A 257 7.59 -13.57 4.69
N ARG A 258 6.53 -14.24 4.24
CA ARG A 258 5.16 -14.03 4.73
C ARG A 258 5.07 -14.07 6.26
N GLU A 259 5.67 -15.07 6.89
CA GLU A 259 5.62 -15.28 8.34
C GLU A 259 6.28 -14.12 9.09
N ALA A 260 7.36 -13.56 8.56
CA ALA A 260 8.03 -12.42 9.14
C ALA A 260 7.20 -11.14 8.95
N ALA A 261 6.60 -10.95 7.77
CA ALA A 261 5.76 -9.79 7.48
C ALA A 261 4.55 -9.73 8.43
N ILE A 262 3.86 -10.85 8.63
CA ILE A 262 2.67 -10.91 9.50
C ILE A 262 3.01 -10.57 10.96
N ARG A 263 4.20 -10.94 11.44
CA ARG A 263 4.61 -10.72 12.83
C ARG A 263 5.26 -9.36 13.07
N ARG A 264 5.87 -8.75 12.04
CA ARG A 264 6.65 -7.52 12.16
C ARG A 264 5.77 -6.33 12.53
N LYS A 265 6.21 -5.59 13.55
CA LYS A 265 5.57 -4.33 13.99
C LYS A 265 6.42 -3.09 13.73
N ALA A 266 7.76 -3.22 13.75
CA ALA A 266 8.69 -2.14 13.47
C ALA A 266 9.19 -2.24 12.02
N TRP A 267 8.40 -1.73 11.08
CA TRP A 267 8.76 -1.76 9.65
C TRP A 267 9.73 -0.65 9.29
N SER A 268 9.61 0.51 9.94
CA SER A 268 10.55 1.63 9.77
C SER A 268 12.00 1.23 10.09
N SER A 269 12.25 0.28 10.99
CA SER A 269 13.61 -0.20 11.26
C SER A 269 14.36 -0.74 10.02
N LEU A 270 13.65 -1.15 8.97
CA LEU A 270 14.25 -1.61 7.71
C LEU A 270 14.91 -0.48 6.90
N PHE A 271 14.63 0.80 7.20
CA PHE A 271 15.33 1.93 6.59
C PHE A 271 16.84 1.84 6.74
N HIS A 272 17.30 1.37 7.90
CA HIS A 272 18.73 1.31 8.22
C HIS A 272 19.47 0.21 7.44
N LEU A 273 18.75 -0.63 6.70
CA LEU A 273 19.32 -1.68 5.85
C LEU A 273 19.44 -1.25 4.37
N GLY A 274 18.60 -0.32 3.89
CA GLY A 274 18.50 0.09 2.47
C GLY A 274 19.22 1.41 2.16
N GLY A 275 20.33 1.71 2.84
CA GLY A 275 21.01 3.00 2.72
C GLY A 275 22.43 3.00 3.27
N ARG A 276 23.28 2.11 2.77
CA ARG A 276 24.74 2.22 2.86
C ARG A 276 25.32 2.26 1.47
#